data_AF-A0A7J2LLG5-F1
#
_entry.id   AF-A0A7J2LLG5-F1
#
_cell.length_a   1.000
_cell.length_b   1.000
_cell.length_c   1.000
_cell.angle_alpha   90.00
_cell.angle_beta   90.00
_cell.angle_gamma   90.00
#
_symmetry.space_group_name_H-M   'P 1'
#
loop_
_entity.id
_entity.type
_entity.pdbx_description
1 polymer ?
#
loop_
_entity_poly.entity_id
_entity_poly.type
_entity_poly.pdbx_seq_one_letter_code
_entity_poly.pdbx_strand_id
1 'polypeptide(L)'
;MITVKVGGDMVKKGLDPSFLLDLKELAERDRVVIVHGGGDIVTEIAEKLGKPQVFVKSPSGITSRYTDRETVEIYTMVMSGMINSKLVAELRRVGLNAVGLSGIDGALIRARRKKRIIIVDERGRRRIIDGGFTG
;
A
#
# COMPACT_ATOMS: atom_id res chain seq x y z
N MET A 1 -15.26 -0.46 17.18
CA MET A 1 -13.94 -0.49 16.50
C MET A 1 -14.18 -0.48 15.01
N ILE A 2 -13.62 0.51 14.31
CA ILE A 2 -13.90 0.78 12.91
C ILE A 2 -12.58 0.80 12.14
N THR A 3 -12.55 0.14 10.98
CA THR A 3 -11.39 0.16 10.07
C THR A 3 -11.72 0.99 8.84
N VAL A 4 -10.91 2.00 8.56
CA VAL A 4 -11.08 2.92 7.43
C VAL A 4 -9.96 2.69 6.43
N LYS A 5 -10.32 2.35 5.18
CA LYS A 5 -9.35 2.21 4.09
C LYS A 5 -9.22 3.53 3.33
N VAL A 6 -8.07 4.19 3.45
CA VAL A 6 -7.73 5.40 2.68
C VAL A 6 -7.10 5.01 1.35
N GLY A 7 -7.68 5.49 0.25
CA GLY A 7 -7.20 5.26 -1.11
C GLY A 7 -5.88 5.98 -1.42
N GLY A 8 -5.07 5.45 -2.35
CA GLY A 8 -3.79 6.05 -2.73
C GLY A 8 -3.93 7.47 -3.28
N ASP A 9 -5.00 7.74 -4.01
CA ASP A 9 -5.28 9.08 -4.56
C ASP A 9 -5.50 10.14 -3.47
N MET A 10 -6.22 9.78 -2.40
CA MET A 10 -6.43 10.68 -1.27
C MET A 10 -5.10 10.97 -0.57
N VAL A 11 -4.27 9.95 -0.37
CA VAL A 11 -2.92 10.12 0.20
C VAL A 11 -2.06 11.05 -0.67
N LYS A 12 -2.13 10.89 -2.00
CA LYS A 12 -1.35 11.68 -2.95
C LYS A 12 -1.73 13.16 -2.89
N LYS A 13 -3.03 13.46 -2.87
CA LYS A 13 -3.58 14.83 -2.81
C LYS A 13 -3.49 15.46 -1.42
N GLY A 14 -3.37 14.64 -0.37
CA GLY A 14 -3.53 15.05 1.03
C GLY A 14 -4.95 14.79 1.52
N LEU A 15 -5.11 14.52 2.81
CA LEU A 15 -6.42 14.27 3.40
C LEU A 15 -7.26 15.54 3.44
N ASP A 16 -8.50 15.43 2.97
CA ASP A 16 -9.46 16.54 2.99
C ASP A 16 -9.77 16.96 4.44
N PRO A 17 -9.86 18.26 4.75
CA PRO A 17 -10.19 18.72 6.10
C PRO A 17 -11.50 18.16 6.66
N SER A 18 -12.54 17.97 5.84
CA SER A 18 -13.81 17.38 6.28
C SER A 18 -13.62 15.92 6.70
N PHE A 19 -12.85 15.15 5.93
CA PHE A 19 -12.50 13.77 6.28
C PHE A 19 -11.71 13.69 7.60
N LEU A 20 -10.82 14.64 7.85
CA LEU A 20 -10.08 14.70 9.12
C LEU A 20 -10.99 15.03 10.31
N LEU A 21 -12.01 15.86 10.12
CA LEU A 21 -13.02 16.15 11.14
C LEU A 21 -13.87 14.91 11.43
N ASP A 22 -14.35 14.21 10.40
CA ASP A 22 -15.10 12.96 10.54
C ASP A 22 -14.29 11.91 11.32
N LEU A 23 -13.00 11.75 10.99
CA LEU A 23 -12.11 10.83 11.72
C LEU A 23 -11.95 11.24 13.18
N LYS A 24 -11.94 12.53 13.48
CA LYS A 24 -11.82 13.03 14.84
C LYS A 24 -13.06 12.72 15.66
N GLU A 25 -14.24 13.05 15.13
CA GLU A 25 -15.51 12.73 15.77
C GLU A 25 -15.69 11.22 15.97
N LEU A 26 -15.26 10.42 14.98
CA LEU A 26 -15.29 8.97 15.06
C LEU A 26 -14.38 8.44 16.18
N ALA A 27 -13.18 9.00 16.32
CA ALA A 27 -12.19 8.60 17.32
C ALA A 27 -12.62 8.92 18.76
N GLU A 28 -13.54 9.87 18.97
CA GLU A 28 -14.12 10.17 20.28
C GLU A 28 -15.09 9.08 20.77
N ARG A 29 -15.68 8.32 19.85
CA ARG A 29 -16.72 7.31 20.15
C ARG A 29 -16.22 5.88 19.95
N ASP A 30 -15.28 5.69 19.04
CA ASP A 30 -14.81 4.39 18.59
C ASP A 30 -13.28 4.31 18.51
N ARG A 31 -12.77 3.08 18.64
CA ARG A 31 -11.38 2.77 18.26
C ARG A 31 -11.28 2.74 16.73
N VAL A 32 -10.43 3.58 16.15
CA VAL A 32 -10.26 3.68 14.70
C VAL A 32 -8.92 3.08 14.27
N VAL A 33 -8.95 2.25 13.23
CA VAL A 33 -7.77 1.75 12.51
C VAL A 33 -7.80 2.30 11.10
N ILE A 34 -6.71 2.94 10.66
CA ILE A 34 -6.57 3.44 9.29
C ILE A 34 -5.63 2.53 8.53
N VAL A 35 -6.11 2.01 7.39
CA VAL A 35 -5.29 1.26 6.43
C VAL A 35 -5.11 2.16 5.20
N HIS A 36 -3.89 2.34 4.71
CA HIS A 36 -3.65 3.15 3.52
C HIS A 36 -3.11 2.32 2.35
N GLY A 37 -3.25 2.87 1.14
CA GLY A 37 -2.56 2.40 -0.06
C GLY A 37 -1.52 3.42 -0.52
N GLY A 38 -1.25 3.42 -1.82
CA GLY A 38 -0.27 4.33 -2.43
C GLY A 38 0.51 3.72 -3.59
N GLY A 39 -0.06 2.73 -4.29
CA GLY A 39 0.64 2.01 -5.35
C GLY A 39 1.16 2.93 -6.45
N ASP A 40 0.42 3.96 -6.80
CA ASP A 40 0.80 4.89 -7.87
C ASP A 40 1.96 5.79 -7.43
N ILE A 41 2.03 6.14 -6.14
CA ILE A 41 3.17 6.86 -5.55
C ILE A 41 4.42 5.95 -5.56
N VAL A 42 4.26 4.66 -5.27
CA VAL A 42 5.37 3.69 -5.42
C VAL A 42 5.86 3.65 -6.87
N THR A 43 4.95 3.63 -7.85
CA THR A 43 5.33 3.66 -9.26
C THR A 43 6.13 4.91 -9.60
N GLU A 44 5.63 6.08 -9.23
CA GLU A 44 6.29 7.36 -9.50
C GLU A 44 7.70 7.43 -8.88
N ILE A 45 7.86 6.99 -7.63
CA ILE A 45 9.17 6.98 -6.96
C ILE A 45 10.10 5.96 -7.58
N ALA A 46 9.63 4.76 -7.90
CA ALA A 46 10.47 3.74 -8.51
C ALA A 46 10.98 4.16 -9.90
N GLU A 47 10.14 4.82 -10.70
CA GLU A 47 10.56 5.40 -11.99
C GLU A 47 11.64 6.46 -11.83
N LYS A 48 11.51 7.35 -10.83
CA LYS A 48 12.56 8.35 -10.50
C LYS A 48 13.88 7.69 -10.06
N LEU A 49 13.81 6.49 -9.49
CA LEU A 49 14.98 5.70 -9.11
C LEU A 49 15.52 4.82 -10.26
N GLY A 50 14.98 4.94 -11.48
CA GLY A 50 15.41 4.15 -12.63
C GLY A 50 14.91 2.71 -12.62
N LYS A 51 13.86 2.40 -11.84
CA LYS A 51 13.22 1.08 -11.76
C LYS A 51 11.78 1.13 -12.31
N PRO A 52 11.60 1.00 -13.64
CA PRO A 52 10.28 0.88 -14.24
C PRO A 52 9.50 -0.30 -13.66
N GLN A 53 8.19 -0.10 -13.50
CA GLN A 53 7.34 -1.06 -12.82
C GLN A 53 6.68 -2.03 -13.80
N VAL A 54 6.74 -3.33 -13.46
CA VAL A 54 6.14 -4.39 -14.27
C VAL A 54 4.82 -4.80 -13.67
N PHE A 55 3.78 -4.91 -14.51
CA PHE A 55 2.47 -5.42 -14.11
C PHE A 55 2.17 -6.73 -14.84
N VAL A 56 1.58 -7.67 -14.12
CA VAL A 56 1.22 -9.00 -14.62
C VAL A 56 -0.27 -9.25 -14.37
N LYS A 57 -0.91 -9.93 -15.32
CA LYS A 57 -2.32 -10.30 -15.26
C LYS A 57 -2.46 -11.78 -14.89
N SER A 58 -3.27 -12.08 -13.89
CA SER A 58 -3.60 -13.45 -13.49
C SER A 58 -4.65 -14.09 -14.41
N PRO A 59 -4.82 -15.44 -14.39
CA PRO A 59 -5.88 -16.12 -15.13
C PRO A 59 -7.31 -15.66 -14.78
N SER A 60 -7.52 -15.12 -13.57
CA SER A 60 -8.80 -14.53 -13.15
C SER A 60 -9.00 -13.09 -13.62
N GLY A 61 -8.04 -12.54 -14.37
CA GLY A 61 -8.11 -11.19 -14.92
C GLY A 61 -7.58 -10.09 -14.01
N ILE A 62 -7.15 -10.40 -12.78
CA ILE A 62 -6.58 -9.43 -11.84
C ILE A 62 -5.20 -9.01 -12.30
N THR A 63 -4.99 -7.71 -12.48
CA THR A 63 -3.68 -7.10 -12.73
C THR A 63 -3.01 -6.74 -11.41
N SER A 64 -1.74 -7.11 -11.26
CA SER A 64 -0.94 -6.86 -10.05
C SER A 64 0.48 -6.45 -10.42
N ARG A 65 1.14 -5.68 -9.56
CA ARG A 65 2.56 -5.35 -9.71
C ARG A 65 3.39 -6.61 -9.51
N TYR A 66 4.16 -6.98 -10.52
CA TYR A 66 5.23 -7.94 -10.31
C TYR A 66 6.29 -7.29 -9.43
N THR A 67 6.52 -7.89 -8.26
CA THR A 67 7.37 -7.30 -7.23
C THR A 67 8.60 -8.17 -7.07
N ASP A 68 9.74 -7.75 -7.63
CA ASP A 68 11.03 -8.40 -7.38
C ASP A 68 11.67 -7.91 -6.05
N ARG A 69 12.91 -8.30 -5.79
CA ARG A 69 13.63 -7.91 -4.56
C ARG A 69 13.77 -6.39 -4.44
N GLU A 70 14.20 -5.74 -5.51
CA GLU A 70 14.43 -4.29 -5.51
C GLU A 70 13.09 -3.54 -5.44
N THR A 71 12.07 -4.04 -6.15
CA THR A 71 10.72 -3.47 -6.08
C THR A 71 10.14 -3.56 -4.68
N VAL A 72 10.32 -4.67 -3.93
CA VAL A 72 9.77 -4.76 -2.57
C VAL A 72 10.47 -3.79 -1.62
N GLU A 73 11.77 -3.55 -1.79
CA GLU A 73 12.51 -2.56 -1.00
C GLU A 73 11.99 -1.15 -1.24
N ILE A 74 11.83 -0.74 -2.51
CA ILE A 74 11.22 0.55 -2.87
C ILE A 74 9.78 0.64 -2.34
N TYR A 75 9.00 -0.44 -2.47
CA TYR A 75 7.64 -0.50 -1.97
C TYR A 75 7.57 -0.25 -0.46
N THR A 76 8.45 -0.90 0.31
CA THR A 76 8.53 -0.72 1.77
C THR A 76 8.96 0.70 2.13
N MET A 77 9.99 1.25 1.47
CA MET A 77 10.43 2.64 1.70
C MET A 77 9.30 3.65 1.50
N VAL A 78 8.55 3.51 0.42
CA VAL A 78 7.48 4.44 0.06
C VAL A 78 6.25 4.25 0.96
N MET A 79 5.77 3.01 1.12
CA MET A 79 4.54 2.74 1.86
C MET A 79 4.73 2.94 3.36
N SER A 80 5.69 2.23 3.96
CA SER A 80 5.88 2.21 5.42
C SER A 80 6.71 3.39 5.92
N GLY A 81 7.58 3.94 5.07
CA GLY A 81 8.35 5.15 5.41
C GLY A 81 7.58 6.41 5.06
N MET A 82 7.64 6.80 3.79
CA MET A 82 7.19 8.12 3.33
C MET A 82 5.69 8.37 3.55
N ILE A 83 4.83 7.48 3.03
CA ILE A 83 3.38 7.66 3.08
C ILE A 83 2.87 7.57 4.51
N ASN A 84 3.27 6.52 5.24
CA ASN A 84 2.82 6.29 6.59
C ASN A 84 3.17 7.46 7.51
N SER A 85 4.43 7.94 7.45
CA SER A 85 4.88 9.08 8.25
C SER A 85 4.13 10.37 7.92
N LYS A 86 3.86 10.62 6.62
CA LYS A 86 3.08 11.79 6.19
C LYS A 86 1.66 11.75 6.76
N LEU A 87 0.98 10.61 6.68
CA LEU A 87 -0.37 10.44 7.23
C LEU A 87 -0.40 10.61 8.75
N VAL A 88 0.58 10.03 9.46
CA VAL A 88 0.72 10.22 10.92
C VAL A 88 0.88 11.71 11.24
N ALA A 89 1.71 12.44 10.52
CA ALA A 89 1.89 13.88 10.72
C ALA A 89 0.59 14.68 10.48
N GLU A 90 -0.15 14.37 9.41
CA GLU A 90 -1.44 15.02 9.10
C GLU A 90 -2.48 14.78 10.19
N LEU A 91 -2.62 13.54 10.67
CA LEU A 91 -3.54 13.17 11.74
C LEU A 91 -3.16 13.83 13.08
N ARG A 92 -1.86 13.84 13.41
CA ARG A 92 -1.38 14.50 14.64
C ARG A 92 -1.60 16.00 14.62
N ARG A 93 -1.50 16.64 13.45
CA ARG A 93 -1.77 18.08 13.29
C ARG A 93 -3.21 18.46 13.66
N VAL A 94 -4.17 17.55 13.52
CA VAL A 94 -5.57 17.78 13.91
C VAL A 94 -5.90 17.27 15.33
N GLY A 95 -4.88 16.91 16.11
CA GLY A 95 -5.01 16.49 17.50
C GLY A 95 -5.24 14.99 17.71
N LEU A 96 -5.14 14.17 16.67
CA LEU A 96 -5.25 12.71 16.80
C LEU A 96 -3.89 12.12 17.16
N ASN A 97 -3.82 11.37 18.27
CA ASN A 97 -2.58 10.72 18.71
C ASN A 97 -2.26 9.45 17.89
N ALA A 98 -2.02 9.63 16.59
CA ALA A 98 -1.78 8.53 15.66
C ALA A 98 -0.38 7.93 15.84
N VAL A 99 -0.31 6.60 15.65
CA VAL A 99 0.92 5.80 15.57
C VAL A 99 0.89 5.04 14.25
N GLY A 100 1.98 5.12 13.51
CA GLY A 100 2.17 4.43 12.24
C GLY A 100 2.81 3.06 12.44
N LEU A 101 2.21 2.02 11.85
CA LEU A 101 2.73 0.65 11.87
C LEU A 101 2.62 0.03 10.48
N SER A 102 3.49 -0.94 10.24
CA SER A 102 3.50 -1.85 9.11
C SER A 102 3.24 -3.29 9.57
N GLY A 103 3.07 -4.21 8.61
CA GLY A 103 2.82 -5.62 8.94
C GLY A 103 3.96 -6.30 9.71
N ILE A 104 5.20 -5.82 9.57
CA ILE A 104 6.36 -6.43 10.24
C ILE A 104 6.50 -6.01 11.70
N ASP A 105 5.92 -4.86 12.07
CA ASP A 105 6.02 -4.32 13.43
C ASP A 105 5.24 -5.23 14.38
N GLY A 106 5.95 -5.87 15.31
CA GLY A 106 5.36 -6.86 16.22
C GLY A 106 4.74 -8.08 15.53
N ALA A 107 5.12 -8.36 14.27
CA ALA A 107 4.48 -9.38 13.44
C ALA A 107 2.96 -9.22 13.30
N LEU A 108 2.48 -7.96 13.24
CA LEU A 108 1.07 -7.59 13.12
C LEU A 108 0.36 -8.29 11.96
N ILE A 109 1.03 -8.45 10.82
CA ILE A 109 0.51 -9.17 9.65
C ILE A 109 1.53 -10.20 9.17
N ARG A 110 1.08 -11.44 8.98
CA ARG A 110 1.86 -12.51 8.36
C ARG A 110 1.33 -12.80 6.96
N ALA A 111 2.21 -12.71 5.98
CA ALA A 111 1.91 -13.05 4.59
C ALA A 111 2.61 -14.36 4.19
N ARG A 112 1.96 -15.15 3.33
CA ARG A 112 2.59 -16.33 2.71
C ARG A 112 3.09 -15.94 1.32
N ARG A 113 4.41 -15.94 1.16
CA ARG A 113 5.06 -15.71 -0.14
C ARG A 113 4.65 -16.77 -1.16
N LYS A 114 4.13 -16.33 -2.31
CA LYS A 114 3.85 -17.20 -3.46
C LYS A 114 5.18 -17.50 -4.17
N LYS A 115 5.71 -18.73 -4.08
CA LYS A 115 6.97 -19.10 -4.75
C LYS A 115 6.85 -19.02 -6.28
N ARG A 116 5.66 -19.30 -6.80
CA ARG A 116 5.33 -19.22 -8.22
C ARG A 116 3.97 -18.58 -8.38
N ILE A 117 3.78 -17.84 -9.46
CA ILE A 117 2.48 -17.28 -9.86
C ILE A 117 2.16 -17.68 -11.29
N ILE A 118 0.86 -17.79 -11.59
CA ILE A 118 0.38 -18.01 -12.96
C ILE A 118 -0.02 -16.66 -13.51
N ILE A 119 0.50 -16.32 -14.69
CA ILE A 119 0.16 -15.11 -15.43
C ILE A 119 -0.42 -15.47 -16.79
N VAL A 120 -1.11 -14.51 -17.39
CA VAL A 120 -1.53 -14.53 -18.80
C VAL A 120 -0.61 -13.58 -19.56
N ASP A 121 0.12 -14.10 -20.54
CA ASP A 121 0.97 -13.27 -21.41
C ASP A 121 0.14 -12.47 -22.41
N GLU A 122 0.80 -11.59 -23.16
CA GLU A 122 0.15 -10.73 -24.18
C GLU A 122 -0.56 -11.54 -25.29
N ARG A 123 -0.20 -12.81 -25.47
CA ARG A 123 -0.83 -13.73 -26.44
C ARG A 123 -1.96 -14.55 -25.82
N GLY A 124 -2.39 -14.24 -24.60
CA GLY A 124 -3.44 -14.95 -23.89
C GLY A 124 -3.01 -16.30 -23.30
N ARG A 125 -1.72 -16.64 -23.31
CA ARG A 125 -1.24 -17.95 -22.84
C ARG A 125 -0.92 -17.92 -21.36
N ARG A 126 -1.28 -19.01 -20.66
CA ARG A 126 -0.93 -19.19 -19.25
C ARG A 126 0.55 -19.52 -19.12
N ARG A 127 1.27 -18.79 -18.26
CA ARG A 127 2.68 -19.04 -17.94
C ARG A 127 2.87 -19.09 -16.44
N ILE A 128 3.74 -20.01 -15.99
CA ILE A 128 4.21 -20.06 -14.61
C ILE A 128 5.52 -19.29 -14.56
N ILE A 129 5.60 -18.31 -13.65
CA ILE A 129 6.83 -17.53 -13.41
C ILE A 129 7.20 -17.58 -11.93
N ASP A 130 8.43 -17.19 -11.60
CA ASP A 130 8.82 -16.93 -10.20
C ASP A 130 7.86 -15.90 -9.60
N GLY A 131 7.46 -16.08 -8.35
CA GLY A 131 6.49 -15.19 -7.73
C GLY A 131 7.10 -13.90 -7.18
N GLY A 132 8.42 -13.81 -7.04
CA GLY A 132 9.07 -12.70 -6.36
C GLY A 132 8.45 -12.50 -4.97
N PHE A 133 8.08 -11.25 -4.68
CA PHE A 133 7.28 -10.80 -3.53
C PHE A 133 5.88 -10.37 -3.97
N THR A 134 5.43 -10.81 -5.15
CA THR A 134 4.10 -10.53 -5.68
C THR A 134 3.04 -11.24 -4.84
N GLY A 135 2.05 -10.50 -4.36
CA GLY A 135 1.10 -10.97 -3.35
C GLY A 135 -0.25 -10.33 -3.54
#